data_AF-A0A9D4YRN6-F1
#
_entry.id   AF-A0A9D4YRN6-F1
#
_cell.length_a   1.000
_cell.length_b   1.000
_cell.length_c   1.000
_cell.angle_alpha   90.00
_cell.angle_beta   90.00
_cell.angle_gamma   90.00
#
_symmetry.space_group_name_H-M   'P 1'
#
loop_
_entity.id
_entity.type
_entity.pdbx_description
1 polymer ?
#
loop_
_entity_poly.entity_id
_entity_poly.type
_entity_poly.pdbx_seq_one_letter_code
_entity_poly.pdbx_strand_id
1 'polypeptide(L)'
;MKEIVAGTEITPEEFEASEWLTQVNKSREARTSKGTTIPPASDTQDGRSTSHKTSNASNDDTAATDRSLTPRQRGRRLALNSVASKQPRLPSDALKLIVRPRGGLLLSKITNFILFEAVCIAANFPKSSVRGEDLIQVNPKQNTFAYCTPAVERAERVLRLKELVIGTHTYEISVYCAPDESQGRGVIRGVDLRLDRQGIQEELEDPRNPPIVDFRRLGNTTAVLLTFKEPRVPMWIYLCNARHRCNLYKKKFEVCYRCSELGHRADVCASTVIKCRGCAIPDPPSDHVCVPTCRLCGKQHITGDSRCKEIDRTPYIIKRRQWEALQQE
;
A
#
# COMPACT_ATOMS: atom_id res chain seq x y z
N MET A 1 -16.36 23.99 23.12
CA MET A 1 -15.29 23.95 22.09
C MET A 1 -15.02 22.49 21.74
N LYS A 2 -15.29 22.08 20.50
CA LYS A 2 -14.91 20.76 19.99
C LYS A 2 -13.66 20.95 19.15
N GLU A 3 -12.49 20.61 19.69
CA GLU A 3 -11.29 20.47 18.88
C GLU A 3 -11.49 19.33 17.89
N ILE A 4 -11.61 19.70 16.62
CA ILE A 4 -11.50 18.78 15.49
C ILE A 4 -10.00 18.56 15.33
N VAL A 5 -9.46 17.51 15.95
CA VAL A 5 -8.08 17.12 15.68
C VAL A 5 -8.02 16.61 14.24
N ALA A 6 -7.52 17.49 13.38
CA ALA A 6 -7.21 17.21 11.99
C ALA A 6 -6.24 16.03 11.89
N GLY A 7 -6.35 15.27 10.81
CA GLY A 7 -5.56 14.07 10.57
C GLY A 7 -4.07 14.33 10.79
N THR A 8 -3.55 13.80 11.89
CA THR A 8 -2.12 13.77 12.17
C THR A 8 -1.45 12.92 11.10
N GLU A 9 -0.41 13.47 10.49
CA GLU A 9 0.46 12.74 9.57
C GLU A 9 1.07 11.57 10.32
N ILE A 10 1.07 10.38 9.67
CA ILE A 10 1.84 9.24 10.17
C ILE A 10 3.31 9.57 9.87
N THR A 11 4.12 9.79 10.90
CA THR A 11 5.55 10.15 10.75
C THR A 11 6.36 8.94 10.27
N PRO A 12 7.55 9.14 9.67
CA PRO A 12 8.45 8.05 9.29
C PRO A 12 8.80 7.12 10.45
N GLU A 13 9.03 7.65 11.66
CA GLU A 13 9.40 6.84 12.82
C GLU A 13 8.28 5.86 13.21
N GLU A 14 7.01 6.22 12.97
CA GLU A 14 5.84 5.34 13.19
C GLU A 14 5.80 4.12 12.24
N PHE A 15 6.60 4.11 11.17
CA PHE A 15 6.75 2.97 10.24
C PHE A 15 8.00 2.10 10.51
N GLU A 16 8.97 2.59 11.27
CA GLU A 16 10.30 1.95 11.40
C GLU A 16 10.32 0.76 12.36
N ALA A 17 9.30 0.64 13.21
CA ALA A 17 9.27 -0.37 14.25
C ALA A 17 8.66 -1.71 13.78
N SER A 18 9.15 -2.29 12.68
CA SER A 18 8.81 -3.67 12.32
C SER A 18 10.04 -4.57 12.45
N GLU A 19 10.23 -5.18 13.62
CA GLU A 19 11.09 -6.37 13.83
C GLU A 19 10.49 -7.63 13.17
N TRP A 20 9.90 -7.47 11.98
CA TRP A 20 9.31 -8.54 11.19
C TRP A 20 10.36 -9.56 10.72
N LEU A 21 11.62 -9.13 10.59
CA LEU A 21 12.75 -9.96 10.15
C LEU A 21 12.97 -11.20 11.03
N THR A 22 12.81 -11.05 12.35
CA THR A 22 12.99 -12.15 13.31
C THR A 22 11.94 -13.26 13.14
N GLN A 23 10.72 -12.93 12.67
CA GLN A 23 9.65 -13.90 12.45
C GLN A 23 9.69 -14.54 11.05
N VAL A 24 10.20 -13.85 10.03
CA VAL A 24 10.46 -14.42 8.70
C VAL A 24 11.53 -15.51 8.78
N ASN A 25 12.58 -15.28 9.57
CA ASN A 25 13.63 -16.28 9.81
C ASN A 25 13.06 -17.56 10.45
N LYS A 26 12.27 -17.44 11.53
CA LYS A 26 11.60 -18.60 12.17
C LYS A 26 10.66 -19.36 11.23
N SER A 27 9.97 -18.65 10.33
CA SER A 27 9.01 -19.28 9.40
C SER A 27 9.68 -19.95 8.20
N ARG A 28 10.88 -19.52 7.79
CA ARG A 28 11.65 -20.14 6.69
C ARG A 28 12.48 -21.33 7.18
N GLU A 29 13.07 -21.27 8.37
CA GLU A 29 13.75 -22.42 9.00
C GLU A 29 12.80 -23.62 9.20
N ALA A 30 11.53 -23.35 9.50
CA ALA A 30 10.47 -24.36 9.55
C ALA A 30 10.07 -24.94 8.18
N ARG A 31 10.37 -24.26 7.07
CA ARG A 31 10.10 -24.73 5.70
C ARG A 31 11.29 -25.47 5.09
N THR A 32 12.52 -25.10 5.42
CA THR A 32 13.73 -25.84 4.98
C THR A 32 13.89 -27.19 5.69
N SER A 33 13.21 -27.40 6.83
CA SER A 33 13.21 -28.67 7.58
C SER A 33 12.09 -29.64 7.21
N LYS A 34 11.12 -29.22 6.38
CA LYS A 34 10.07 -30.10 5.83
C LYS A 34 10.10 -30.05 4.31
N GLY A 35 10.81 -30.99 3.71
CA GLY A 35 10.73 -31.26 2.28
C GLY A 35 9.28 -31.57 1.91
N THR A 36 8.61 -30.62 1.29
CA THR A 36 7.33 -30.85 0.60
C THR A 36 7.46 -30.20 -0.76
N THR A 37 7.78 -31.04 -1.74
CA THR A 37 7.84 -30.73 -3.15
C THR A 37 6.44 -30.30 -3.60
N ILE A 38 6.27 -29.01 -3.91
CA ILE A 38 5.12 -28.53 -4.66
C ILE A 38 5.42 -28.81 -6.13
N PRO A 39 4.54 -29.47 -6.90
CA PRO A 39 4.81 -29.77 -8.30
C PRO A 39 4.89 -28.46 -9.12
N PRO A 40 5.76 -28.41 -10.15
CA PRO A 40 5.81 -27.27 -11.05
C PRO A 40 4.49 -27.16 -11.81
N ALA A 41 3.94 -25.95 -11.88
CA ALA A 41 2.79 -25.67 -12.74
C ALA A 41 3.23 -25.86 -14.19
N SER A 42 2.58 -26.80 -14.88
CA SER A 42 2.80 -27.13 -16.28
C SER A 42 2.58 -25.91 -17.18
N ASP A 43 3.56 -25.64 -18.04
CA ASP A 43 3.42 -24.82 -19.23
C ASP A 43 2.39 -25.47 -20.17
N THR A 44 1.17 -24.93 -20.21
CA THR A 44 0.25 -25.19 -21.31
C THR A 44 0.39 -24.04 -22.30
N GLN A 45 1.22 -24.27 -23.32
CA GLN A 45 1.17 -23.52 -24.58
C GLN A 45 -0.13 -23.91 -25.30
N ASP A 46 -1.16 -23.08 -25.19
CA ASP A 46 -2.28 -23.13 -26.13
C ASP A 46 -2.13 -21.99 -27.14
N GLY A 47 -1.73 -22.38 -28.35
CA GLY A 47 -1.70 -21.53 -29.52
C GLY A 47 -3.09 -21.01 -29.85
N ARG A 48 -3.24 -19.69 -29.86
CA ARG A 48 -4.35 -19.04 -30.56
C ARG A 48 -3.83 -17.84 -31.32
N SER A 49 -3.95 -17.96 -32.65
CA SER A 49 -3.46 -17.05 -33.68
C SER A 49 -3.73 -15.57 -33.38
N THR A 50 -2.67 -14.78 -33.36
CA THR A 50 -2.70 -13.33 -33.32
C THR A 50 -3.18 -12.78 -34.67
N SER A 51 -4.46 -12.39 -34.74
CA SER A 51 -4.86 -11.40 -35.73
C SER A 51 -4.42 -10.02 -35.22
N HIS A 52 -3.48 -9.42 -35.94
CA HIS A 52 -3.07 -8.03 -35.75
C HIS A 52 -4.28 -7.10 -35.94
N LYS A 53 -4.81 -6.55 -34.85
CA LYS A 53 -5.55 -5.29 -34.87
C LYS A 53 -4.76 -4.27 -34.07
N THR A 54 -3.94 -3.52 -34.79
CA THR A 54 -3.44 -2.22 -34.38
C THR A 54 -4.62 -1.27 -34.20
N SER A 55 -5.04 -1.01 -32.96
CA SER A 55 -5.85 0.17 -32.66
C SER A 55 -4.98 1.17 -31.89
N ASN A 56 -4.41 2.11 -32.64
CA ASN A 56 -4.08 3.42 -32.11
C ASN A 56 -5.40 4.06 -31.66
N ALA A 57 -5.77 3.85 -30.39
CA ALA A 57 -6.84 4.59 -29.77
C ALA A 57 -6.34 6.02 -29.51
N SER A 58 -6.77 6.94 -30.37
CA SER A 58 -6.66 8.38 -30.17
C SER A 58 -7.23 8.78 -28.81
N ASN A 59 -6.56 9.71 -28.12
CA ASN A 59 -6.95 10.23 -26.80
C ASN A 59 -8.39 10.81 -26.77
N ASP A 60 -8.98 11.14 -27.93
CA ASP A 60 -10.33 11.73 -28.05
C ASP A 60 -11.49 10.77 -27.68
N ASP A 61 -11.37 9.46 -27.91
CA ASP A 61 -12.48 8.52 -27.65
C ASP A 61 -12.73 8.27 -26.14
N THR A 62 -11.67 8.37 -25.34
CA THR A 62 -11.77 8.25 -23.87
C THR A 62 -12.40 9.48 -23.21
N ALA A 63 -12.28 10.66 -23.84
CA ALA A 63 -12.88 11.90 -23.34
C ALA A 63 -14.38 11.97 -23.63
N ALA A 64 -14.81 11.49 -24.81
CA ALA A 64 -16.23 11.43 -25.19
C ALA A 64 -17.04 10.48 -24.28
N THR A 65 -16.47 9.33 -23.91
CA THR A 65 -17.08 8.36 -22.99
C THR A 65 -17.07 8.80 -21.52
N ASP A 66 -16.23 9.75 -21.11
CA ASP A 66 -16.20 10.28 -19.72
C ASP A 66 -17.29 11.33 -19.47
N ARG A 67 -17.79 11.98 -20.53
CA ARG A 67 -18.84 13.01 -20.41
C ARG A 67 -20.22 12.44 -20.08
N SER A 68 -20.49 11.18 -20.44
CA SER A 68 -21.78 10.50 -20.18
C SER A 68 -21.88 9.88 -18.78
N LEU A 69 -20.78 9.81 -18.03
CA LEU A 69 -20.75 9.19 -16.71
C LEU A 69 -21.23 10.15 -15.61
N THR A 70 -22.05 9.64 -14.70
CA THR A 70 -22.39 10.36 -13.47
C THR A 70 -21.12 10.66 -12.65
N PRO A 71 -21.11 11.72 -11.81
CA PRO A 71 -19.96 12.01 -10.93
C PRO A 71 -19.51 10.81 -10.09
N ARG A 72 -20.45 9.98 -9.62
CA ARG A 72 -20.17 8.75 -8.87
C ARG A 72 -19.49 7.69 -9.73
N GLN A 73 -19.95 7.47 -10.96
CA GLN A 73 -19.34 6.50 -11.87
C GLN A 73 -17.93 6.93 -12.27
N ARG A 74 -17.72 8.21 -12.57
CA ARG A 74 -16.38 8.78 -12.82
C ARG A 74 -15.46 8.58 -11.63
N GLY A 75 -15.93 8.92 -10.43
CA GLY A 75 -15.16 8.77 -9.21
C GLY A 75 -14.76 7.33 -8.91
N ARG A 76 -15.69 6.38 -9.08
CA ARG A 76 -15.39 4.95 -8.98
C ARG A 76 -14.37 4.49 -10.01
N ARG A 77 -14.48 4.95 -11.26
CA ARG A 77 -13.52 4.62 -12.32
C ARG A 77 -12.12 5.16 -12.00
N LEU A 78 -12.02 6.41 -11.54
CA LEU A 78 -10.76 7.00 -11.08
C LEU A 78 -10.18 6.22 -9.89
N ALA A 79 -11.01 5.86 -8.92
CA ALA A 79 -10.61 5.07 -7.76
C ALA A 79 -10.10 3.69 -8.18
N LEU A 80 -10.82 2.98 -9.05
CA LEU A 80 -10.39 1.69 -9.58
C LEU A 80 -9.08 1.82 -10.35
N ASN A 81 -8.96 2.80 -11.25
CA ASN A 81 -7.72 3.07 -11.98
C ASN A 81 -6.54 3.47 -11.08
N SER A 82 -6.82 4.04 -9.90
CA SER A 82 -5.79 4.38 -8.91
C SER A 82 -5.21 3.17 -8.17
N VAL A 83 -5.89 2.02 -8.26
CA VAL A 83 -5.53 0.78 -7.55
C VAL A 83 -5.28 -0.38 -8.51
N ALA A 84 -5.83 -0.33 -9.73
CA ALA A 84 -5.62 -1.33 -10.75
C ALA A 84 -4.13 -1.41 -11.07
N SER A 85 -3.50 -2.50 -10.64
CA SER A 85 -2.19 -2.88 -11.11
C SER A 85 -2.34 -3.27 -12.57
N LYS A 86 -2.14 -2.31 -13.48
CA LYS A 86 -1.72 -2.63 -14.86
C LYS A 86 -0.28 -3.17 -14.88
N GLN A 87 0.34 -3.32 -13.71
CA GLN A 87 1.70 -3.79 -13.57
C GLN A 87 1.73 -5.31 -13.48
N PRO A 88 2.84 -5.92 -13.91
CA PRO A 88 3.11 -7.33 -13.66
C PRO A 88 2.95 -7.66 -12.17
N ARG A 89 2.57 -8.92 -11.90
CA ARG A 89 2.55 -9.42 -10.53
C ARG A 89 3.99 -9.48 -10.02
N LEU A 90 4.19 -8.99 -8.80
CA LEU A 90 5.45 -9.15 -8.10
C LEU A 90 5.65 -10.64 -7.74
N PRO A 91 6.91 -11.13 -7.70
CA PRO A 91 7.21 -12.50 -7.30
C PRO A 91 6.55 -12.83 -5.94
N SER A 92 5.93 -14.00 -5.86
CA SER A 92 5.16 -14.41 -4.66
C SER A 92 6.03 -14.78 -3.48
N ASP A 93 7.24 -15.29 -3.75
CA ASP A 93 8.23 -15.79 -2.79
C ASP A 93 9.28 -14.74 -2.40
N ALA A 94 9.31 -13.58 -3.06
CA ALA A 94 10.19 -12.48 -2.71
C ALA A 94 9.62 -11.58 -1.60
N LEU A 95 10.52 -11.02 -0.79
CA LEU A 95 10.22 -9.93 0.14
C LEU A 95 9.97 -8.67 -0.68
N LYS A 96 8.85 -7.99 -0.42
CA LYS A 96 8.38 -6.84 -1.22
C LYS A 96 8.61 -5.54 -0.44
N LEU A 97 9.69 -4.84 -0.72
CA LEU A 97 9.98 -3.56 -0.06
C LEU A 97 9.40 -2.43 -0.89
N ILE A 98 8.47 -1.67 -0.31
CA ILE A 98 7.89 -0.51 -0.97
C ILE A 98 8.68 0.73 -0.55
N VAL A 99 9.26 1.38 -1.54
CA VAL A 99 10.03 2.61 -1.39
C VAL A 99 9.17 3.79 -1.80
N ARG A 100 9.13 4.79 -0.92
CA ARG A 100 8.36 6.03 -1.07
C ARG A 100 9.30 7.22 -1.06
N PRO A 101 9.62 7.79 -2.23
CA PRO A 101 10.45 8.98 -2.30
C PRO A 101 9.68 10.25 -1.95
N ARG A 102 10.39 11.20 -1.35
CA ARG A 102 9.91 12.54 -0.97
C ARG A 102 10.61 13.60 -1.83
N GLY A 103 10.42 14.87 -1.49
CA GLY A 103 11.14 15.98 -2.12
C GLY A 103 10.78 16.24 -3.58
N GLY A 104 9.63 15.72 -4.05
CA GLY A 104 9.16 15.99 -5.41
C GLY A 104 9.70 15.05 -6.49
N LEU A 105 10.41 13.97 -6.14
CA LEU A 105 10.89 13.00 -7.12
C LEU A 105 9.73 12.43 -7.94
N LEU A 106 9.77 12.59 -9.27
CA LEU A 106 8.75 12.06 -10.17
C LEU A 106 9.25 10.77 -10.84
N LEU A 107 8.80 9.62 -10.31
CA LEU A 107 9.29 8.31 -10.77
C LEU A 107 8.94 7.98 -12.21
N SER A 108 7.89 8.59 -12.79
CA SER A 108 7.57 8.39 -14.21
C SER A 108 8.63 8.93 -15.18
N LYS A 109 9.58 9.74 -14.69
CA LYS A 109 10.70 10.28 -15.46
C LYS A 109 12.03 9.57 -15.19
N ILE A 110 12.04 8.56 -14.31
CA ILE A 110 13.25 7.85 -13.91
C ILE A 110 13.18 6.41 -14.42
N THR A 111 14.28 5.92 -14.98
CA THR A 111 14.35 4.53 -15.46
C THR A 111 14.57 3.58 -14.29
N ASN A 112 14.12 2.33 -14.44
CA ASN A 112 14.36 1.28 -13.43
C ASN A 112 15.85 1.07 -13.16
N PHE A 113 16.71 1.24 -14.18
CA PHE A 113 18.16 1.11 -14.05
C PHE A 113 18.75 2.16 -13.09
N ILE A 114 18.34 3.42 -13.21
CA ILE A 114 18.82 4.49 -12.32
C ILE A 114 18.38 4.23 -10.88
N LEU A 115 17.13 3.81 -10.67
CA LEU A 115 16.64 3.44 -9.34
C LEU A 115 17.40 2.25 -8.75
N PHE A 116 17.66 1.23 -9.58
CA PHE A 116 18.43 0.06 -9.19
C PHE A 116 19.83 0.42 -8.73
N GLU A 117 20.53 1.22 -9.52
CA GLU A 117 21.87 1.68 -9.19
C GLU A 117 21.88 2.50 -7.89
N ALA A 118 20.96 3.45 -7.74
CA ALA A 118 20.84 4.25 -6.53
C ALA A 118 20.60 3.38 -5.27
N VAL A 119 19.74 2.36 -5.38
CA VAL A 119 19.48 1.41 -4.28
C VAL A 119 20.73 0.60 -3.95
N CYS A 120 21.45 0.06 -4.94
CA CYS A 120 22.67 -0.72 -4.71
C CYS A 120 23.76 0.10 -4.00
N ILE A 121 23.96 1.34 -4.46
CA ILE A 121 24.92 2.28 -3.87
C ILE A 121 24.52 2.60 -2.43
N ALA A 122 23.26 3.03 -2.21
CA ALA A 122 22.79 3.43 -0.89
C ALA A 122 22.78 2.26 0.12
N ALA A 123 22.44 1.05 -0.34
CA ALA A 123 22.42 -0.15 0.50
C ALA A 123 23.78 -0.86 0.62
N ASN A 124 24.82 -0.30 -0.01
CA ASN A 124 26.19 -0.79 0.03
C ASN A 124 26.30 -2.29 -0.30
N PHE A 125 25.76 -2.69 -1.46
CA PHE A 125 26.02 -4.01 -2.01
C PHE A 125 26.36 -3.93 -3.50
N PRO A 126 27.29 -4.77 -4.00
CA PRO A 126 27.70 -4.69 -5.39
C PRO A 126 26.58 -5.18 -6.31
N LYS A 127 26.43 -4.55 -7.48
CA LYS A 127 25.44 -4.95 -8.49
C LYS A 127 25.57 -6.43 -8.89
N SER A 128 26.78 -6.98 -8.86
CA SER A 128 27.05 -8.40 -9.14
C SER A 128 26.48 -9.37 -8.09
N SER A 129 26.16 -8.90 -6.89
CA SER A 129 25.52 -9.72 -5.84
C SER A 129 24.00 -9.83 -5.99
N VAL A 130 23.42 -9.04 -6.90
CA VAL A 130 21.99 -9.03 -7.19
C VAL A 130 21.68 -10.25 -8.06
N ARG A 131 20.68 -11.02 -7.63
CA ARG A 131 20.26 -12.23 -8.34
C ARG A 131 19.28 -11.85 -9.45
N GLY A 132 19.17 -12.66 -10.49
CA GLY A 132 18.16 -12.47 -11.54
C GLY A 132 16.70 -12.47 -11.03
N GLU A 133 16.49 -12.93 -9.80
CA GLU A 133 15.21 -12.93 -9.08
C GLU A 133 14.90 -11.59 -8.38
N ASP A 134 15.88 -10.70 -8.21
CA ASP A 134 15.65 -9.37 -7.67
C ASP A 134 14.96 -8.49 -8.73
N LEU A 135 13.95 -7.72 -8.31
CA LEU A 135 13.13 -6.94 -9.23
C LEU A 135 12.90 -5.53 -8.70
N ILE A 136 13.01 -4.53 -9.59
CA ILE A 136 12.46 -3.20 -9.35
C ILE A 136 11.24 -2.97 -10.22
N GLN A 137 10.15 -2.52 -9.58
CA GLN A 137 8.90 -2.21 -10.26
C GLN A 137 8.36 -0.85 -9.80
N VAL A 138 8.39 0.13 -10.70
CA VAL A 138 7.89 1.50 -10.45
C VAL A 138 6.39 1.55 -10.59
N ASN A 139 5.65 2.06 -9.60
CA ASN A 139 4.25 2.42 -9.69
C ASN A 139 4.10 3.94 -9.91
N PRO A 140 3.97 4.42 -11.16
CA PRO A 140 3.91 5.85 -11.45
C PRO A 140 2.64 6.53 -10.91
N LYS A 141 1.55 5.77 -10.70
CA LYS A 141 0.29 6.33 -10.19
C LYS A 141 0.35 6.64 -8.70
N GLN A 142 1.02 5.78 -7.95
CA GLN A 142 1.30 5.96 -6.51
C GLN A 142 2.57 6.77 -6.25
N ASN A 143 3.38 7.02 -7.28
CA ASN A 143 4.72 7.58 -7.17
C ASN A 143 5.57 6.85 -6.13
N THR A 144 5.52 5.51 -6.18
CA THR A 144 6.32 4.60 -5.36
C THR A 144 7.00 3.57 -6.24
N PHE A 145 7.96 2.83 -5.73
CA PHE A 145 8.47 1.64 -6.41
C PHE A 145 8.65 0.50 -5.42
N ALA A 146 8.57 -0.73 -5.93
CA ALA A 146 8.88 -1.93 -5.17
C ALA A 146 10.32 -2.37 -5.50
N TYR A 147 11.09 -2.71 -4.47
CA TYR A 147 12.29 -3.53 -4.56
C TYR A 147 11.95 -4.91 -4.00
N CYS A 148 12.02 -5.92 -4.85
CA CYS A 148 11.75 -7.31 -4.49
C CYS A 148 13.05 -8.09 -4.43
N THR A 149 13.24 -8.87 -3.37
CA THR A 149 14.41 -9.73 -3.19
C THR A 149 14.02 -11.00 -2.43
N PRO A 150 14.51 -12.19 -2.84
CA PRO A 150 14.37 -13.41 -2.05
C PRO A 150 15.40 -13.48 -0.91
N ALA A 151 16.46 -12.67 -0.96
CA ALA A 151 17.51 -12.61 0.05
C ALA A 151 17.15 -11.67 1.20
N VAL A 152 17.19 -12.21 2.42
CA VAL A 152 16.87 -11.50 3.66
C VAL A 152 17.88 -10.38 3.93
N GLU A 153 19.18 -10.68 3.85
CA GLU A 153 20.24 -9.69 4.10
C GLU A 153 20.12 -8.45 3.21
N ARG A 154 19.78 -8.61 1.93
CA ARG A 154 19.54 -7.49 1.03
C ARG A 154 18.29 -6.71 1.45
N ALA A 155 17.22 -7.40 1.80
CA ALA A 155 16.00 -6.75 2.26
C ALA A 155 16.27 -5.89 3.51
N GLU A 156 17.07 -6.39 4.46
CA GLU A 156 17.46 -5.63 5.64
C GLU A 156 18.22 -4.36 5.32
N ARG A 157 19.19 -4.43 4.40
CA ARG A 157 19.96 -3.26 3.99
C ARG A 157 19.07 -2.23 3.30
N VAL A 158 18.18 -2.66 2.42
CA VAL A 158 17.25 -1.77 1.71
C VAL A 158 16.20 -1.18 2.67
N LEU A 159 15.74 -1.93 3.67
CA LEU A 159 14.79 -1.44 4.67
C LEU A 159 15.35 -0.31 5.53
N ARG A 160 16.67 -0.28 5.75
CA ARG A 160 17.36 0.76 6.54
C ARG A 160 17.59 2.07 5.78
N LEU A 161 17.34 2.11 4.47
CA LEU A 161 17.59 3.30 3.66
C LEU A 161 16.68 4.46 4.07
N LYS A 162 17.28 5.65 4.16
CA LYS A 162 16.59 6.93 4.41
C LYS A 162 16.70 7.89 3.25
N GLU A 163 17.67 7.69 2.36
CA GLU A 163 17.95 8.59 1.25
C GLU A 163 18.38 7.81 0.01
N LEU A 164 18.12 8.39 -1.16
CA LEU A 164 18.67 7.95 -2.44
C LEU A 164 19.26 9.14 -3.18
N VAL A 165 20.45 8.94 -3.74
CA VAL A 165 21.07 9.92 -4.64
C VAL A 165 20.69 9.56 -6.08
N ILE A 166 20.06 10.49 -6.79
CA ILE A 166 19.67 10.34 -8.19
C ILE A 166 20.20 11.54 -8.97
N GLY A 167 21.17 11.29 -9.85
CA GLY A 167 21.93 12.34 -10.51
C GLY A 167 22.70 13.16 -9.48
N THR A 168 22.44 14.47 -9.43
CA THR A 168 23.08 15.40 -8.49
C THR A 168 22.23 15.70 -7.24
N HIS A 169 21.07 15.06 -7.10
CA HIS A 169 20.11 15.37 -6.04
C HIS A 169 19.95 14.21 -5.07
N THR A 170 19.88 14.52 -3.79
CA THR A 170 19.55 13.57 -2.72
C THR A 170 18.06 13.69 -2.40
N TYR A 171 17.36 12.55 -2.38
CA TYR A 171 15.95 12.45 -2.05
C TYR A 171 15.78 11.63 -0.79
N GLU A 172 15.08 12.19 0.20
CA GLU A 172 14.60 11.43 1.35
C GLU A 172 13.62 10.34 0.89
N ILE A 173 13.72 9.16 1.48
CA ILE A 173 12.85 8.02 1.21
C ILE A 173 12.37 7.38 2.50
N SER A 174 11.20 6.75 2.43
CA SER A 174 10.76 5.78 3.44
C SER A 174 10.58 4.41 2.82
N VAL A 175 11.07 3.38 3.51
CA VAL A 175 11.00 1.99 3.05
C VAL A 175 10.24 1.17 4.07
N TYR A 176 9.33 0.32 3.61
CA TYR A 176 8.67 -0.66 4.46
C TYR A 176 8.44 -1.96 3.70
N CYS A 177 8.44 -3.09 4.42
CA CYS A 177 8.04 -4.35 3.82
C CYS A 177 6.53 -4.44 3.69
N ALA A 178 6.03 -4.73 2.49
CA ALA A 178 4.63 -4.99 2.28
C ALA A 178 4.26 -6.38 2.81
N PRO A 179 3.24 -6.49 3.68
CA PRO A 179 2.72 -7.79 4.10
C PRO A 179 2.13 -8.54 2.90
N ASP A 180 2.07 -9.85 3.01
CA ASP A 180 1.43 -10.68 1.98
C ASP A 180 -0.07 -10.32 1.89
N GLU A 181 -0.58 -10.13 0.67
CA GLU A 181 -1.99 -9.83 0.43
C GLU A 181 -2.91 -10.99 0.82
N SER A 182 -2.36 -12.20 0.92
CA SER A 182 -3.07 -13.39 1.37
C SER A 182 -3.40 -13.39 2.88
N GLN A 183 -2.73 -12.56 3.67
CA GLN A 183 -2.89 -12.53 5.13
C GLN A 183 -4.16 -11.79 5.59
N GLY A 184 -4.77 -12.31 6.65
CA GLY A 184 -5.86 -11.66 7.37
C GLY A 184 -5.37 -10.37 8.00
N ARG A 185 -6.08 -9.26 7.79
CA ARG A 185 -5.78 -7.99 8.45
C ARG A 185 -6.97 -7.48 9.21
N GLY A 186 -6.82 -7.30 10.51
CA GLY A 186 -7.88 -6.85 11.41
C GLY A 186 -7.50 -5.55 12.12
N VAL A 187 -8.49 -4.77 12.53
CA VAL A 187 -8.28 -3.58 13.37
C VAL A 187 -9.05 -3.76 14.66
N ILE A 188 -8.33 -3.61 15.77
CA ILE A 188 -8.90 -3.41 17.10
C ILE A 188 -8.88 -1.92 17.43
N ARG A 189 -9.80 -1.48 18.28
CA ARG A 189 -9.94 -0.09 18.72
C ARG A 189 -10.01 -0.03 20.25
N GLY A 190 -9.75 1.15 20.80
CA GLY A 190 -9.76 1.36 22.25
C GLY A 190 -8.50 0.87 22.94
N VAL A 191 -7.39 0.68 22.21
CA VAL A 191 -6.09 0.38 22.81
C VAL A 191 -5.52 1.67 23.40
N ASP A 192 -5.26 1.67 24.70
CA ASP A 192 -4.75 2.82 25.45
C ASP A 192 -3.47 3.38 24.79
N LEU A 193 -3.34 4.70 24.74
CA LEU A 193 -2.17 5.37 24.15
C LEU A 193 -0.92 5.25 25.02
N ARG A 194 -1.08 4.93 26.31
CA ARG A 194 0.04 4.67 27.24
C ARG A 194 0.76 3.36 26.94
N LEU A 195 0.12 2.43 26.21
CA LEU A 195 0.78 1.22 25.75
C LEU A 195 1.66 1.54 24.55
N ASP A 196 2.96 1.43 24.77
CA ASP A 196 3.96 1.48 23.71
C ASP A 196 3.95 0.18 22.88
N ARG A 197 4.83 0.08 21.89
CA ARG A 197 4.90 -1.11 21.04
C ARG A 197 5.22 -2.36 21.83
N GLN A 198 6.15 -2.30 22.79
CA GLN A 198 6.55 -3.46 23.56
C GLN A 198 5.40 -3.96 24.43
N GLY A 199 4.71 -3.06 25.14
CA GLY A 199 3.53 -3.42 25.93
C GLY A 199 2.40 -4.00 25.08
N ILE A 200 2.19 -3.50 23.86
CA ILE A 200 1.23 -4.13 22.94
C ILE A 200 1.69 -5.53 22.51
N GLN A 201 2.97 -5.72 22.21
CA GLN A 201 3.52 -7.02 21.80
C GLN A 201 3.30 -8.07 22.90
N GLU A 202 3.69 -7.78 24.14
CA GLU A 202 3.56 -8.69 25.28
C GLU A 202 2.10 -9.09 25.51
N GLU A 203 1.16 -8.14 25.41
CA GLU A 203 -0.27 -8.41 25.58
C GLU A 203 -0.89 -9.20 24.41
N LEU A 204 -0.36 -9.04 23.19
CA LEU A 204 -0.84 -9.78 22.02
C LEU A 204 -0.37 -11.24 22.02
N GLU A 205 0.68 -11.58 22.76
CA GLU A 205 1.19 -12.95 22.93
C GLU A 205 0.28 -13.86 23.78
N ASP A 206 -0.87 -13.34 24.24
CA ASP A 206 -1.91 -14.14 24.91
C ASP A 206 -2.26 -15.42 24.12
N PRO A 207 -2.19 -16.61 24.73
CA PRO A 207 -2.44 -17.89 24.05
C PRO A 207 -3.83 -18.03 23.42
N ARG A 208 -4.80 -17.20 23.81
CA ARG A 208 -6.15 -17.17 23.23
C ARG A 208 -6.20 -16.46 21.88
N ASN A 209 -5.18 -15.65 21.57
CA ASN A 209 -5.08 -14.97 20.29
C ASN A 209 -4.61 -15.95 19.20
N PRO A 210 -5.16 -15.87 17.97
CA PRO A 210 -4.58 -16.59 16.85
C PRO A 210 -3.18 -16.04 16.52
N PRO A 211 -2.34 -16.78 15.80
CA PRO A 211 -1.00 -16.32 15.45
C PRO A 211 -1.00 -14.98 14.70
N ILE A 212 -0.45 -13.95 15.36
CA ILE A 212 -0.24 -12.60 14.81
C ILE A 212 1.21 -12.52 14.32
N VAL A 213 1.38 -12.13 13.06
CA VAL A 213 2.68 -12.00 12.39
C VAL A 213 3.22 -10.58 12.48
N ASP A 214 2.33 -9.60 12.58
CA ASP A 214 2.73 -8.21 12.68
C ASP A 214 1.60 -7.39 13.29
N PHE A 215 1.95 -6.28 13.93
CA PHE A 215 0.99 -5.27 14.30
C PHE A 215 1.60 -3.88 14.25
N ARG A 216 0.73 -2.88 14.13
CA ARG A 216 1.10 -1.49 14.27
C ARG A 216 -0.06 -0.62 14.69
N ARG A 217 0.22 0.41 15.47
CA ARG A 217 -0.75 1.45 15.78
C ARG A 217 -1.01 2.30 14.53
N LEU A 218 -2.25 2.71 14.33
CA LEU A 218 -2.66 3.54 13.20
C LEU A 218 -2.53 5.01 13.57
N GLY A 219 -1.35 5.59 13.36
CA GLY A 219 -1.00 6.93 13.81
C GLY A 219 -1.14 7.08 15.32
N ASN A 220 -1.33 8.31 15.80
CA ASN A 220 -1.58 8.59 17.20
C ASN A 220 -3.05 8.36 17.60
N THR A 221 -3.54 7.14 17.36
CA THR A 221 -4.92 6.74 17.68
C THR A 221 -4.97 5.48 18.54
N THR A 222 -6.15 5.21 19.09
CA THR A 222 -6.43 3.98 19.86
C THR A 222 -6.66 2.75 18.97
N ALA A 223 -6.42 2.85 17.67
CA ALA A 223 -6.61 1.78 16.71
C ALA A 223 -5.28 1.07 16.40
N VAL A 224 -5.29 -0.25 16.50
CA VAL A 224 -4.13 -1.11 16.17
C VAL A 224 -4.53 -2.04 15.03
N LEU A 225 -3.73 -2.03 13.97
CA LEU A 225 -3.81 -2.96 12.85
C LEU A 225 -3.02 -4.21 13.19
N LEU A 226 -3.66 -5.36 13.02
CA LEU A 226 -3.09 -6.69 13.23
C LEU A 226 -3.01 -7.42 11.90
N THR A 227 -1.91 -8.12 11.67
CA THR A 227 -1.69 -9.00 10.53
C THR A 227 -1.61 -10.44 11.05
N PHE A 228 -2.52 -11.30 10.60
CA PHE A 228 -2.60 -12.69 11.01
C PHE A 228 -1.84 -13.59 10.06
N LYS A 229 -1.34 -14.71 10.57
CA LYS A 229 -0.67 -15.74 9.75
C LYS A 229 -1.62 -16.32 8.70
N GLU A 230 -2.89 -16.45 9.05
CA GLU A 230 -3.94 -17.02 8.21
C GLU A 230 -4.77 -15.92 7.50
N PRO A 231 -5.44 -16.24 6.37
CA PRO A 231 -6.35 -15.33 5.66
C PRO A 231 -7.64 -14.98 6.45
N ARG A 232 -7.75 -15.41 7.71
CA ARG A 232 -8.94 -15.23 8.55
C ARG A 232 -8.72 -14.15 9.59
N VAL A 233 -9.67 -13.23 9.68
CA VAL A 233 -9.73 -12.24 10.76
C VAL A 233 -10.64 -12.77 11.86
N PRO A 234 -10.16 -12.96 13.10
CA PRO A 234 -10.99 -13.39 14.21
C PRO A 234 -11.99 -12.29 14.60
N MET A 235 -13.06 -12.65 15.30
CA MET A 235 -14.03 -11.67 15.80
C MET A 235 -13.50 -10.90 17.01
N TRP A 236 -12.67 -11.54 17.83
CA TRP A 236 -12.16 -11.03 19.10
C TRP A 236 -10.65 -11.24 19.20
N ILE A 237 -9.99 -10.29 19.85
CA ILE A 237 -8.58 -10.33 20.27
C ILE A 237 -8.54 -9.98 21.75
N TYR A 238 -7.68 -10.68 22.49
CA TYR A 238 -7.43 -10.46 23.90
C TYR A 238 -6.21 -9.56 24.05
N LEU A 239 -6.37 -8.46 24.79
CA LEU A 239 -5.31 -7.50 25.10
C LEU A 239 -5.65 -6.82 26.43
N CYS A 240 -4.70 -6.74 27.35
CA CYS A 240 -4.87 -6.19 28.71
C CYS A 240 -6.05 -6.81 29.46
N ASN A 241 -6.18 -8.14 29.40
CA ASN A 241 -7.31 -8.91 29.95
C ASN A 241 -8.71 -8.50 29.44
N ALA A 242 -8.80 -7.72 28.37
CA ALA A 242 -10.05 -7.29 27.76
C ALA A 242 -10.25 -7.94 26.39
N ARG A 243 -11.52 -8.12 25.99
CA ARG A 243 -11.89 -8.54 24.63
C ARG A 243 -12.08 -7.32 23.74
N HIS A 244 -11.22 -7.20 22.73
CA HIS A 244 -11.35 -6.19 21.69
C HIS A 244 -12.00 -6.77 20.44
N ARG A 245 -13.05 -6.11 19.95
CA ARG A 245 -13.68 -6.49 18.68
C ARG A 245 -12.71 -6.23 17.53
N CYS A 246 -12.37 -7.27 16.80
CA CYS A 246 -11.47 -7.22 15.67
C CYS A 246 -12.29 -7.16 14.37
N ASN A 247 -12.19 -6.04 13.66
CA ASN A 247 -12.92 -5.83 12.41
C ASN A 247 -11.97 -5.98 11.22
N LEU A 248 -12.45 -6.56 10.12
CA LEU A 248 -11.67 -6.63 8.88
C LEU A 248 -11.17 -5.25 8.48
N TYR A 249 -9.87 -5.12 8.29
CA TYR A 249 -9.25 -3.89 7.84
C TYR A 249 -9.67 -3.56 6.40
N LYS A 250 -10.19 -2.36 6.21
CA LYS A 250 -10.48 -1.81 4.89
C LYS A 250 -9.48 -0.71 4.57
N LYS A 251 -8.64 -0.94 3.56
CA LYS A 251 -7.71 0.08 3.07
C LYS A 251 -8.53 1.17 2.37
N LYS A 252 -8.28 2.43 2.67
CA LYS A 252 -8.92 3.56 1.97
C LYS A 252 -8.27 3.80 0.60
N PHE A 253 -9.01 4.37 -0.35
CA PHE A 253 -8.38 5.00 -1.53
C PHE A 253 -7.43 6.09 -1.06
N GLU A 254 -6.25 6.14 -1.68
CA GLU A 254 -5.27 7.17 -1.35
C GLU A 254 -5.73 8.47 -1.98
N VAL A 255 -5.78 9.51 -1.15
CA VAL A 255 -6.15 10.87 -1.55
C VAL A 255 -4.96 11.74 -1.21
N CYS A 256 -4.38 12.40 -2.20
CA CYS A 256 -3.28 13.31 -1.99
C CYS A 256 -3.83 14.63 -1.45
N TYR A 257 -3.42 15.05 -0.26
CA TYR A 257 -3.87 16.33 0.33
C TYR A 257 -3.15 17.55 -0.24
N ARG A 258 -2.08 17.35 -1.02
CA ARG A 258 -1.39 18.41 -1.75
C ARG A 258 -2.09 18.72 -3.07
N CYS A 259 -2.14 17.75 -3.99
CA CYS A 259 -2.69 17.97 -5.33
C CYS A 259 -4.18 17.55 -5.47
N SER A 260 -4.81 17.06 -4.40
CA SER A 260 -6.22 16.63 -4.38
C SER A 260 -6.57 15.48 -5.34
N GLU A 261 -5.58 14.80 -5.92
CA GLU A 261 -5.76 13.64 -6.80
C GLU A 261 -5.89 12.32 -6.02
N LEU A 262 -6.52 11.34 -6.68
CA LEU A 262 -6.59 9.96 -6.18
C LEU A 262 -5.37 9.15 -6.64
N GLY A 263 -4.89 8.30 -5.75
CA GLY A 263 -3.94 7.24 -6.07
C GLY A 263 -2.56 7.39 -5.49
N HIS A 264 -2.22 8.51 -4.84
CA HIS A 264 -0.98 8.65 -4.10
C HIS A 264 -1.21 9.48 -2.83
N ARG A 265 -0.23 9.46 -1.93
CA ARG A 265 -0.23 10.26 -0.71
C ARG A 265 0.51 11.58 -0.90
N ALA A 266 0.31 12.54 0.01
CA ALA A 266 0.94 13.86 -0.08
C ALA A 266 2.47 13.83 0.08
N ASP A 267 3.00 12.91 0.89
CA ASP A 267 4.44 12.74 1.13
C ASP A 267 5.21 12.30 -0.12
N VAL A 268 4.57 11.48 -0.95
CA VAL A 268 5.12 11.04 -2.25
C VAL A 268 4.64 11.90 -3.43
N CYS A 269 4.01 13.04 -3.17
CA CYS A 269 3.46 13.86 -4.25
C CYS A 269 4.57 14.65 -4.95
N ALA A 270 4.72 14.44 -6.26
CA ALA A 270 5.64 15.20 -7.10
C ALA A 270 5.11 16.61 -7.50
N SER A 271 3.84 16.90 -7.23
CA SER A 271 3.25 18.22 -7.53
C SER A 271 3.81 19.26 -6.57
N THR A 272 4.22 20.40 -7.11
CA THR A 272 4.54 21.61 -6.34
C THR A 272 3.30 22.45 -6.06
N VAL A 273 2.28 22.36 -6.92
CA VAL A 273 1.01 23.10 -6.80
C VAL A 273 0.14 22.48 -5.73
N ILE A 274 -0.36 23.32 -4.82
CA ILE A 274 -1.34 22.94 -3.79
C ILE A 274 -2.73 23.18 -4.37
N LYS A 275 -3.63 22.19 -4.26
CA LYS A 275 -5.02 22.33 -4.71
C LYS A 275 -5.96 22.24 -3.52
N CYS A 276 -7.01 23.06 -3.53
CA CYS A 276 -8.07 22.97 -2.53
C CYS A 276 -8.67 21.55 -2.50
N ARG A 277 -8.78 20.96 -1.31
CA ARG A 277 -9.30 19.59 -1.12
C ARG A 277 -10.79 19.45 -1.44
N GLY A 278 -11.54 20.55 -1.39
CA GLY A 278 -12.98 20.57 -1.65
C GLY A 278 -13.30 20.81 -3.12
N CYS A 279 -12.78 21.90 -3.70
CA CYS A 279 -13.11 22.35 -5.06
C CYS A 279 -11.99 22.16 -6.09
N ALA A 280 -10.80 21.71 -5.67
CA ALA A 280 -9.63 21.47 -6.53
C ALA A 280 -9.06 22.68 -7.28
N ILE A 281 -9.43 23.91 -6.87
CA ILE A 281 -8.80 25.14 -7.36
C ILE A 281 -7.31 25.11 -6.98
N PRO A 282 -6.39 25.37 -7.94
CA PRO A 282 -4.96 25.48 -7.67
C PRO A 282 -4.65 26.77 -6.90
N ASP A 283 -3.69 26.66 -5.99
CA ASP A 283 -3.18 27.72 -5.10
C ASP A 283 -4.30 28.63 -4.58
N PRO A 284 -5.29 28.04 -3.88
CA PRO A 284 -6.49 28.75 -3.51
C PRO A 284 -6.17 29.87 -2.49
N PRO A 285 -6.74 31.08 -2.64
CA PRO A 285 -6.57 32.14 -1.66
C PRO A 285 -7.21 31.73 -0.32
N SER A 286 -6.73 32.31 0.79
CA SER A 286 -7.13 31.92 2.15
C SER A 286 -8.63 32.11 2.42
N ASP A 287 -9.28 33.04 1.72
CA ASP A 287 -10.68 33.42 1.86
C ASP A 287 -11.59 32.86 0.75
N HIS A 288 -11.09 31.93 -0.08
CA HIS A 288 -11.92 31.36 -1.15
C HIS A 288 -13.15 30.64 -0.60
N VAL A 289 -14.31 30.94 -1.16
CA VAL A 289 -15.56 30.25 -0.84
C VAL A 289 -15.57 28.88 -1.52
N CYS A 290 -15.38 27.83 -0.73
CA CYS A 290 -15.31 26.46 -1.23
C CYS A 290 -16.68 25.77 -1.21
N VAL A 291 -17.12 25.27 -2.37
CA VAL A 291 -18.22 24.29 -2.47
C VAL A 291 -17.62 22.90 -2.68
N PRO A 292 -17.46 22.09 -1.62
CA PRO A 292 -16.72 20.84 -1.72
C PRO A 292 -17.51 19.78 -2.49
N THR A 293 -16.85 19.11 -3.44
CA THR A 293 -17.43 17.98 -4.17
C THR A 293 -16.49 16.79 -4.10
N CYS A 294 -16.98 15.68 -3.56
CA CYS A 294 -16.17 14.48 -3.41
C CYS A 294 -15.91 13.82 -4.75
N ARG A 295 -14.64 13.66 -5.11
CA ARG A 295 -14.20 13.03 -6.36
C ARG A 295 -14.49 11.53 -6.44
N LEU A 296 -14.83 10.88 -5.32
CA LEU A 296 -15.15 9.44 -5.29
C LEU A 296 -16.65 9.17 -5.48
N CYS A 297 -17.50 9.90 -4.76
CA CYS A 297 -18.94 9.63 -4.72
C CYS A 297 -19.80 10.73 -5.36
N GLY A 298 -19.22 11.89 -5.68
CA GLY A 298 -19.90 13.04 -6.28
C GLY A 298 -20.76 13.87 -5.31
N LYS A 299 -20.73 13.59 -4.00
CA LYS A 299 -21.56 14.29 -2.99
C LYS A 299 -20.85 15.51 -2.39
N GLN A 300 -21.63 16.36 -1.71
CA GLN A 300 -21.14 17.58 -1.04
C GLN A 300 -20.37 17.26 0.26
N HIS A 301 -19.13 16.85 0.11
CA HIS A 301 -18.14 16.77 1.18
C HIS A 301 -16.73 16.66 0.57
N ILE A 302 -15.71 16.85 1.40
CA ILE A 302 -14.31 16.76 0.97
C ILE A 302 -13.97 15.31 0.56
N THR A 303 -13.13 15.15 -0.46
CA THR A 303 -12.63 13.82 -0.86
C THR A 303 -11.77 13.22 0.25
N GLY A 304 -12.05 11.98 0.65
CA GLY A 304 -11.36 11.31 1.76
C GLY A 304 -11.99 11.48 3.14
N ASP A 305 -13.08 12.27 3.23
CA ASP A 305 -13.89 12.42 4.46
C ASP A 305 -14.51 11.08 4.88
N SER A 306 -14.68 10.86 6.19
CA SER A 306 -15.35 9.68 6.76
C SER A 306 -16.83 9.57 6.34
N ARG A 307 -17.45 10.68 5.93
CA ARG A 307 -18.80 10.68 5.34
C ARG A 307 -18.88 9.97 3.98
N CYS A 308 -17.75 9.73 3.32
CA CYS A 308 -17.70 9.07 2.03
C CYS A 308 -17.87 7.55 2.15
N LYS A 309 -19.07 7.04 1.84
CA LYS A 309 -19.35 5.58 1.83
C LYS A 309 -18.55 4.78 0.78
N GLU A 310 -17.89 5.46 -0.16
CA GLU A 310 -17.10 4.85 -1.24
C GLU A 310 -15.57 4.97 -1.02
N ILE A 311 -15.12 5.46 0.17
CA ILE A 311 -13.70 5.67 0.44
C ILE A 311 -12.92 4.37 0.67
N ASP A 312 -13.60 3.36 1.18
CA ASP A 312 -13.00 2.08 1.52
C ASP A 312 -12.88 1.20 0.27
N ARG A 313 -11.70 0.62 0.07
CA ARG A 313 -11.46 -0.41 -0.94
C ARG A 313 -12.04 -1.73 -0.46
N THR A 314 -12.53 -2.53 -1.40
CA THR A 314 -12.85 -3.95 -1.14
C THR A 314 -11.56 -4.72 -0.85
N PRO A 315 -11.40 -5.31 0.35
CA PRO A 315 -10.23 -6.12 0.70
C PRO A 315 -10.07 -7.34 -0.22
N TYR A 316 -8.82 -7.75 -0.47
CA TYR A 316 -8.51 -8.90 -1.32
C TYR A 316 -9.22 -10.19 -0.86
N ILE A 317 -9.25 -10.45 0.45
CA ILE A 317 -9.92 -11.63 1.02
C ILE A 317 -11.42 -11.67 0.65
N ILE A 318 -12.09 -10.52 0.56
CA ILE A 318 -13.50 -10.49 0.12
C ILE A 318 -13.59 -10.87 -1.36
N LYS A 319 -12.74 -10.29 -2.22
CA LYS A 319 -12.72 -10.59 -3.65
C LYS A 319 -12.41 -12.07 -3.92
N ARG A 320 -11.45 -12.63 -3.18
CA ARG A 320 -11.06 -14.04 -3.26
C ARG A 320 -12.24 -14.96 -2.92
N ARG A 321 -12.93 -14.71 -1.80
CA ARG A 321 -14.10 -15.50 -1.39
C ARG A 321 -15.24 -15.43 -2.41
N GLN A 322 -15.48 -14.26 -3.00
CA GLN A 322 -16.47 -14.11 -4.07
C GLN A 322 -16.10 -14.92 -5.30
N TRP A 323 -14.82 -14.92 -5.69
CA TRP A 323 -14.34 -15.74 -6.80
C TRP A 323 -14.44 -17.24 -6.50
N GLU A 324 -14.02 -17.67 -5.30
CA GLU A 324 -14.13 -19.08 -4.87
C GLU A 324 -15.58 -19.58 -4.87
N ALA A 325 -16.54 -18.75 -4.43
CA ALA A 325 -17.97 -19.09 -4.47
C ALA A 325 -18.49 -19.27 -5.92
N LEU A 326 -18.07 -18.40 -6.84
CA LEU A 326 -18.45 -18.48 -8.26
C LEU A 326 -17.84 -19.68 -9.01
N GLN A 327 -16.82 -20.35 -8.45
CA GLN A 327 -16.22 -21.56 -9.04
C GLN A 327 -16.87 -22.84 -8.49
N GLN A 328 -17.72 -22.73 -7.48
CA GLN A 328 -18.46 -23.86 -6.86
C GLN A 328 -19.90 -23.96 -7.39
N GLU A 329 -20.33 -23.01 -8.21
CA GLU A 329 -21.59 -23.00 -8.99
C GLU A 329 -21.32 -23.45 -10.42
#